data_AF-A0A3Q3EAY0-F1
#
_entry.id   AF-A0A3Q3EAY0-F1
#
_cell.length_a   1.000
_cell.length_b   1.000
_cell.length_c   1.000
_cell.angle_alpha   90.00
_cell.angle_beta   90.00
_cell.angle_gamma   90.00
#
_symmetry.space_group_name_H-M   'P 1'
#
loop_
_entity.id
_entity.type
_entity.pdbx_description
1 polymer ?
#
loop_
_entity_poly.entity_id
_entity_poly.type
_entity_poly.pdbx_seq_one_letter_code
_entity_poly.pdbx_strand_id
1 'polypeptide(L)'
;MALLMEDEGDEAKHKHFNYDKIVEQQNLSQKKKKLLKKKGEELQQEDQFQVDVKDPRFQAMFTSHLFNLDPSHPSYKKTNATQSILTEKQRRRDEEQRRLEDGLRDQGEGADRKQVAGKKREKDPMDPSLSMLVKSIKSKTEQFQARKKQKLV
;
A
#
# COMPACT_ATOMS: atom_id res chain seq x y z
N MET A 1 48.91 -0.69 -30.54
CA MET A 1 47.60 -1.31 -30.21
C MET A 1 46.56 -0.53 -31.01
N ALA A 2 45.94 -1.17 -32.00
CA ALA A 2 45.05 -0.54 -32.96
C ALA A 2 43.67 -0.28 -32.33
N LEU A 3 43.18 0.96 -32.39
CA LEU A 3 41.83 1.33 -32.00
C LEU A 3 40.90 0.90 -33.14
N LEU A 4 40.15 -0.19 -32.90
CA LEU A 4 39.19 -0.77 -33.83
C LEU A 4 37.98 0.17 -33.96
N MET A 5 37.81 0.73 -35.16
CA MET A 5 36.55 1.29 -35.64
C MET A 5 35.59 0.12 -35.87
N GLU A 6 34.85 -0.26 -34.84
CA GLU A 6 33.59 -1.01 -34.91
C GLU A 6 32.50 -0.02 -34.49
N ASP A 7 31.35 0.13 -35.10
CA ASP A 7 30.78 -0.27 -36.39
C ASP A 7 29.52 0.61 -36.46
N GLU A 8 29.26 1.21 -37.61
CA GLU A 8 28.24 2.23 -37.87
C GLU A 8 26.85 1.59 -38.04
N GLY A 9 26.43 0.73 -37.09
CA GLY A 9 25.27 -0.17 -37.25
C GLY A 9 24.36 -0.38 -36.04
N ASP A 10 24.66 0.18 -34.86
CA ASP A 10 23.96 -0.13 -33.60
C ASP A 10 23.31 1.09 -32.90
N GLU A 11 22.94 2.15 -33.64
CA GLU A 11 22.16 3.26 -33.05
C GLU A 11 20.81 2.79 -32.45
N ALA A 12 20.26 1.66 -32.93
CA ALA A 12 19.04 1.06 -32.38
C ALA A 12 19.21 0.46 -30.96
N LYS A 13 20.45 0.22 -30.50
CA LYS A 13 20.73 -0.36 -29.16
C LYS A 13 20.89 0.69 -28.07
N HIS A 14 21.10 1.96 -28.40
CA HIS A 14 21.26 3.03 -27.42
C HIS A 14 19.94 3.73 -27.12
N LYS A 15 18.97 2.99 -26.58
CA LYS A 15 17.78 3.61 -25.96
C LYS A 15 18.22 4.32 -24.69
N HIS A 16 18.44 5.64 -24.76
CA HIS A 16 18.81 6.43 -23.60
C HIS A 16 17.71 6.41 -22.53
N PHE A 17 18.12 6.17 -21.27
CA PHE A 17 17.24 6.22 -20.11
C PHE A 17 16.75 7.66 -19.90
N ASN A 18 15.45 7.87 -20.11
CA ASN A 18 14.79 9.15 -19.91
C ASN A 18 13.74 9.00 -18.80
N TYR A 19 14.08 9.43 -17.59
CA TYR A 19 13.21 9.29 -16.43
C TYR A 19 11.84 9.93 -16.65
N ASP A 20 11.79 11.16 -17.19
CA ASP A 20 10.54 11.88 -17.40
C ASP A 20 9.59 11.15 -18.36
N LYS A 21 10.13 10.60 -19.45
CA LYS A 21 9.34 9.81 -20.42
C LYS A 21 8.78 8.53 -19.78
N ILE A 22 9.55 7.87 -18.92
CA ILE A 22 9.12 6.68 -18.20
C ILE A 22 7.98 7.01 -17.24
N VAL A 23 8.13 8.09 -16.46
CA VAL A 23 7.10 8.56 -15.53
C VAL A 23 5.81 8.90 -16.28
N GLU A 24 5.91 9.63 -17.39
CA GLU A 24 4.75 9.96 -18.21
C GLU A 24 4.06 8.71 -18.72
N GLN A 25 4.80 7.80 -19.35
CA GLN A 25 4.26 6.55 -19.90
C GLN A 25 3.60 5.66 -18.84
N GLN A 26 4.19 5.56 -17.65
CA GLN A 26 3.63 4.78 -16.55
C GLN A 26 2.33 5.41 -16.03
N ASN A 27 2.24 6.74 -16.02
CA ASN A 27 1.04 7.49 -15.62
C ASN A 27 -0.08 7.53 -16.68
N LEU A 28 0.19 7.13 -17.92
CA LEU A 28 -0.85 7.09 -18.96
C LEU A 28 -1.97 6.11 -18.61
N SER A 29 -3.22 6.53 -18.80
CA SER A 29 -4.37 5.64 -18.74
C SER A 29 -4.29 4.55 -19.80
N GLN A 30 -4.83 3.36 -19.49
CA GLN A 30 -4.91 2.22 -20.42
C GLN A 30 -5.57 2.58 -21.76
N LYS A 31 -6.54 3.52 -21.76
CA LYS A 31 -7.16 4.02 -23.00
C LYS A 31 -6.18 4.82 -23.86
N LYS A 32 -5.41 5.71 -23.23
CA LYS A 32 -4.40 6.54 -23.92
C LYS A 32 -3.24 5.67 -24.42
N LYS A 33 -2.79 4.69 -23.63
CA LYS A 33 -1.79 3.68 -24.07
C LYS A 33 -2.24 2.94 -25.35
N LYS A 34 -3.49 2.46 -25.40
CA LYS A 34 -4.04 1.79 -26.59
C LYS A 34 -4.10 2.71 -27.81
N LEU A 35 -4.41 3.99 -27.63
CA LEU A 35 -4.46 4.95 -28.73
C LEU A 35 -3.05 5.23 -29.30
N LEU A 36 -2.04 5.37 -28.45
CA LEU A 36 -0.66 5.60 -28.86
C LEU A 36 -0.09 4.39 -29.62
N LYS A 37 -0.37 3.16 -29.13
CA LYS A 37 -0.05 1.92 -29.87
C LYS A 37 -0.68 1.89 -31.27
N LYS A 38 -1.93 2.38 -31.41
CA LYS A 38 -2.61 2.47 -32.72
C LYS A 38 -2.04 3.55 -33.63
N LYS A 39 -1.50 4.64 -33.06
CA LYS A 39 -0.86 5.73 -33.81
C LYS A 39 0.58 5.43 -34.25
N GLY A 40 1.14 4.28 -33.86
CA GLY A 40 2.51 3.91 -34.19
C GLY A 40 3.58 4.68 -33.39
N GLU A 41 3.18 5.42 -32.35
CA GLU A 41 4.15 5.93 -31.39
C GLU A 41 4.69 4.73 -30.60
N GLU A 42 6.00 4.50 -30.70
CA GLU A 42 6.69 3.55 -29.83
C GLU A 42 6.46 3.98 -28.38
N LEU A 43 5.52 3.33 -27.71
CA LEU A 43 5.63 3.20 -26.27
C LEU A 43 7.02 2.63 -26.04
N GLN A 44 7.86 3.34 -25.29
CA GLN A 44 9.18 2.82 -24.98
C GLN A 44 8.98 1.41 -24.41
N GLN A 45 9.88 0.53 -24.85
CA GLN A 45 9.92 -0.88 -24.50
C GLN A 45 9.55 -1.07 -23.03
N GLU A 46 8.70 -2.07 -22.76
CA GLU A 46 8.24 -2.44 -21.41
C GLU A 46 9.38 -2.25 -20.39
N ASP A 47 9.17 -1.34 -19.43
CA ASP A 47 10.19 -0.97 -18.46
C ASP A 47 10.59 -2.20 -17.64
N GLN A 48 11.80 -2.71 -17.88
CA GLN A 48 12.33 -3.88 -17.20
C GLN A 48 13.05 -3.54 -15.89
N PHE A 49 13.03 -2.27 -15.47
CA PHE A 49 13.67 -1.82 -14.24
C PHE A 49 12.99 -2.41 -12.99
N GLN A 50 13.75 -3.18 -12.21
CA GLN A 50 13.32 -3.70 -10.91
C GLN A 50 14.19 -3.12 -9.80
N VAL A 51 13.54 -2.62 -8.74
CA VAL A 51 14.23 -2.09 -7.55
C VAL A 51 14.47 -3.21 -6.57
N ASP A 52 15.71 -3.32 -6.06
CA ASP A 52 16.01 -4.16 -4.91
C ASP A 52 15.51 -3.50 -3.62
N VAL A 53 14.43 -4.04 -3.09
CA VAL A 53 13.77 -3.52 -1.88
C VAL A 53 14.43 -4.02 -0.58
N LYS A 54 15.38 -4.96 -0.69
CA LYS A 54 16.09 -5.57 0.45
C LYS A 54 17.48 -5.00 0.67
N ASP A 55 17.92 -4.06 -0.16
CA ASP A 55 19.23 -3.42 -0.01
C ASP A 55 19.32 -2.63 1.32
N PRO A 56 20.30 -2.95 2.20
CA PRO A 56 20.48 -2.27 3.47
C PRO A 56 20.69 -0.75 3.36
N ARG A 57 21.27 -0.27 2.25
CA ARG A 57 21.54 1.15 2.03
C ARG A 57 20.27 2.00 2.00
N PHE A 58 19.16 1.40 1.58
CA PHE A 58 17.87 2.09 1.48
C PHE A 58 16.92 1.74 2.64
N GLN A 59 17.41 1.10 3.70
CA GLN A 59 16.59 0.73 4.85
C GLN A 59 15.87 1.93 5.48
N ALA A 60 16.52 3.10 5.47
CA ALA A 60 15.97 4.36 5.99
C ALA A 60 14.65 4.77 5.33
N MET A 61 14.38 4.35 4.07
CA MET A 61 13.11 4.60 3.37
C MET A 61 11.91 3.90 4.05
N PHE A 62 12.17 2.81 4.74
CA PHE A 62 11.15 2.01 5.43
C PHE A 62 11.00 2.40 6.90
N THR A 63 12.10 2.77 7.56
CA THR A 63 12.14 3.00 9.01
C THR A 63 11.98 4.46 9.41
N SER A 64 12.55 5.40 8.64
CA SER A 64 12.57 6.82 9.01
C SER A 64 11.42 7.58 8.35
N HIS A 65 10.78 8.47 9.12
CA HIS A 65 9.70 9.31 8.64
C HIS A 65 10.16 10.38 7.64
N LEU A 66 11.43 10.77 7.66
CA LEU A 66 12.00 11.82 6.80
C LEU A 66 12.04 11.42 5.32
N PHE A 67 12.11 10.12 5.04
CA PHE A 67 12.22 9.57 3.69
C PHE A 67 10.91 8.91 3.22
N ASN A 68 9.79 9.23 3.88
CA ASN A 68 8.50 8.68 3.51
C ASN A 68 8.02 9.20 2.15
N LEU A 69 7.59 8.28 1.29
CA LEU A 69 6.93 8.61 0.02
C LEU A 69 5.50 9.10 0.29
N ASP A 70 5.26 10.40 0.10
CA ASP A 70 3.95 11.04 0.28
C ASP A 70 3.32 11.43 -1.07
N PRO A 71 2.16 10.85 -1.46
CA PRO A 71 1.42 11.23 -2.66
C PRO A 71 0.98 12.70 -2.71
N SER A 72 0.91 13.40 -1.57
CA SER A 72 0.55 14.81 -1.51
C SER A 72 1.69 15.76 -1.93
N HIS A 73 2.93 15.26 -1.93
CA HIS A 73 4.10 16.07 -2.25
C HIS A 73 4.31 16.18 -3.77
N PRO A 74 4.64 17.37 -4.33
CA PRO A 74 4.79 17.57 -5.78
C PRO A 74 5.93 16.75 -6.41
N SER A 75 6.96 16.41 -5.62
CA SER A 75 8.05 15.53 -6.06
C SER A 75 7.65 14.05 -6.16
N TYR A 76 6.45 13.67 -5.72
CA TYR A 76 5.98 12.29 -5.82
C TYR A 76 5.74 11.89 -7.27
N LYS A 77 6.50 10.91 -7.76
CA LYS A 77 6.31 10.31 -9.07
C LYS A 77 5.79 8.89 -8.90
N LYS A 78 4.59 8.64 -9.43
CA LYS A 78 3.96 7.32 -9.40
C LYS A 78 4.58 6.43 -10.48
N THR A 79 5.71 5.81 -10.14
CA THR A 79 6.36 4.80 -10.99
C THR A 79 6.10 3.39 -10.47
N ASN A 80 6.39 2.37 -11.27
CA ASN A 80 6.33 0.97 -10.85
C ASN A 80 7.31 0.70 -9.68
N ALA A 81 8.50 1.29 -9.74
CA ALA A 81 9.50 1.28 -8.67
C ALA A 81 8.95 1.84 -7.35
N THR A 82 8.35 3.04 -7.38
CA THR A 82 7.74 3.66 -6.19
C THR A 82 6.63 2.79 -5.60
N GLN A 83 5.81 2.14 -6.45
CA GLN A 83 4.77 1.22 -6.01
C GLN A 83 5.35 -0.04 -5.34
N SER A 84 6.45 -0.60 -5.86
CA SER A 84 7.14 -1.74 -5.23
C SER A 84 7.65 -1.40 -3.83
N ILE A 85 8.16 -0.18 -3.63
CA ILE A 85 8.62 0.27 -2.31
C ILE A 85 7.44 0.43 -1.34
N LEU A 86 6.32 1.00 -1.80
CA LEU A 86 5.12 1.17 -0.97
C LEU A 86 4.50 -0.16 -0.53
N THR A 87 4.45 -1.14 -1.43
CA THR A 87 3.92 -2.48 -1.13
C THR A 87 4.80 -3.21 -0.12
N GLU A 88 6.12 -3.17 -0.26
CA GLU A 88 7.03 -3.75 0.74
C GLU A 88 6.93 -3.03 2.09
N LYS A 89 6.79 -1.70 2.09
CA LYS A 89 6.60 -0.94 3.33
C LYS A 89 5.31 -1.33 4.05
N GLN A 90 4.24 -1.56 3.30
CA GLN A 90 2.99 -2.07 3.86
C GLN A 90 3.19 -3.47 4.44
N ARG A 91 3.85 -4.37 3.70
CA ARG A 91 4.18 -5.72 4.16
C ARG A 91 4.94 -5.70 5.50
N ARG A 92 5.95 -4.84 5.63
CA ARG A 92 6.74 -4.70 6.87
C ARG A 92 5.91 -4.19 8.05
N ARG A 93 4.99 -3.25 7.82
CA ARG A 93 4.07 -2.77 8.87
C ARG A 93 3.11 -3.86 9.33
N ASP A 94 2.56 -4.62 8.40
CA ASP A 94 1.66 -5.73 8.73
C ASP A 94 2.40 -6.82 9.54
N GLU A 95 3.67 -7.10 9.20
CA GLU A 95 4.52 -8.01 9.96
C GLU A 95 4.86 -7.49 11.37
N GLU A 96 5.16 -6.20 11.50
CA GLU A 96 5.41 -5.57 12.80
C GLU A 96 4.16 -5.60 13.68
N GLN A 97 2.98 -5.31 13.13
CA GLN A 97 1.70 -5.43 13.84
C GLN A 97 1.45 -6.85 14.32
N ARG A 98 1.67 -7.86 13.46
CA ARG A 98 1.56 -9.28 13.86
C ARG A 98 2.51 -9.65 14.98
N ARG A 99 3.77 -9.18 14.93
CA ARG A 99 4.76 -9.43 16.00
C ARG A 99 4.35 -8.78 17.32
N LEU A 100 3.79 -7.57 17.27
CA LEU A 100 3.27 -6.90 18.47
C LEU A 100 2.08 -7.65 19.05
N GLU A 101 1.13 -8.10 18.21
CA GLU A 101 -0.02 -8.92 18.63
C GLU A 101 0.40 -10.24 19.28
N ASP A 102 1.38 -10.95 18.70
CA ASP A 102 1.89 -12.20 19.27
C ASP A 102 2.69 -11.96 20.56
N GLY A 103 3.46 -10.86 20.66
CA GLY A 103 4.16 -10.48 21.89
C GLY A 103 3.24 -10.02 23.03
N LEU A 104 2.07 -9.46 22.70
CA LEU A 104 0.99 -9.15 23.65
C LEU A 104 0.27 -10.41 24.14
N ARG A 105 0.22 -11.47 23.32
CA ARG A 105 -0.31 -12.79 23.72
C ARG A 105 0.65 -13.50 24.67
N ASP A 106 1.96 -13.44 24.41
CA ASP A 106 2.98 -14.10 25.24
C ASP A 106 3.15 -13.43 26.63
N GLN A 107 3.07 -12.10 26.71
CA GLN A 107 3.09 -11.38 28.01
C GLN A 107 1.77 -11.49 28.82
N GLY A 108 0.74 -12.15 28.26
CA GLY A 108 -0.54 -12.41 28.91
C GLY A 108 -0.71 -13.81 29.50
N GLU A 109 0.22 -14.75 29.27
CA GLU A 109 0.10 -16.15 29.71
C GLU A 109 0.91 -16.48 30.98
N GLY A 110 1.05 -15.50 31.88
CA GLY A 110 1.79 -15.64 33.16
C GLY A 110 0.94 -15.74 34.43
N ALA A 111 -0.40 -15.75 34.35
CA ALA A 111 -1.25 -15.94 35.53
C ALA A 111 -2.56 -16.66 35.19
N ASP A 112 -2.85 -17.72 35.96
CA ASP A 112 -4.14 -18.40 36.05
C ASP A 112 -4.61 -19.27 34.87
N ARG A 113 -3.83 -20.32 34.58
CA ARG A 113 -4.39 -21.55 34.01
C ARG A 113 -4.84 -22.51 35.12
N LYS A 114 -5.87 -22.13 35.87
CA LYS A 114 -6.68 -23.10 36.61
C LYS A 114 -8.14 -22.63 36.71
N GLN A 115 -8.97 -23.44 36.08
CA GLN A 115 -10.35 -23.78 36.46
C GLN A 115 -11.51 -23.12 35.69
N VAL A 116 -12.37 -24.04 35.28
CA VAL A 116 -13.82 -23.97 35.09
C VAL A 116 -14.36 -23.59 33.71
N ALA A 117 -14.89 -24.64 33.09
CA ALA A 117 -15.81 -24.64 31.98
C ALA A 117 -16.98 -23.65 32.14
N GLY A 118 -17.35 -23.03 31.02
CA GLY A 118 -18.68 -22.45 30.81
C GLY A 118 -18.88 -21.03 31.32
N LYS A 119 -18.64 -20.04 30.45
CA LYS A 119 -19.45 -18.81 30.42
C LYS A 119 -19.27 -18.03 29.12
N LYS A 120 -20.32 -17.30 28.79
CA LYS A 120 -20.64 -16.62 27.55
C LYS A 120 -19.50 -15.72 27.07
N ARG A 121 -19.35 -15.59 25.75
CA ARG A 121 -18.47 -14.61 25.09
C ARG A 121 -18.78 -13.21 25.62
N GLU A 122 -18.01 -12.75 26.59
CA GLU A 122 -18.00 -11.35 27.00
C GLU A 122 -17.20 -10.58 25.96
N LYS A 123 -17.79 -9.46 25.53
CA LYS A 123 -17.20 -8.57 24.54
C LYS A 123 -15.96 -7.96 25.16
N ASP A 124 -14.86 -7.95 24.40
CA ASP A 124 -13.65 -7.21 24.73
C ASP A 124 -13.97 -5.79 25.22
N PRO A 125 -13.17 -5.20 26.12
CA PRO A 125 -13.41 -3.85 26.61
C PRO A 125 -13.19 -2.85 25.47
N MET A 126 -14.23 -2.63 24.66
CA MET A 126 -14.29 -1.56 23.68
C MET A 126 -14.11 -0.24 24.42
N ASP A 127 -13.34 0.67 23.83
CA ASP A 127 -13.16 2.05 24.31
C ASP A 127 -14.55 2.61 24.75
N PRO A 128 -14.66 3.15 25.97
CA PRO A 128 -15.89 3.77 26.47
C PRO A 128 -16.55 4.71 25.45
N SER A 129 -15.76 5.43 24.66
CA SER A 129 -16.24 6.35 23.61
C SER A 129 -17.00 5.61 22.50
N LEU A 130 -16.44 4.50 22.01
CA LEU A 130 -17.03 3.64 20.98
C LEU A 130 -18.28 2.94 21.48
N SER A 131 -18.28 2.50 22.75
CA SER A 131 -19.47 1.92 23.38
C SER A 131 -20.63 2.93 23.46
N MET A 132 -20.35 4.19 23.74
CA MET A 132 -21.37 5.26 23.74
C MET A 132 -21.88 5.56 22.32
N LEU A 133 -20.99 5.58 21.33
CA LEU A 133 -21.36 5.80 19.92
C LEU A 133 -22.25 4.68 19.38
N VAL A 134 -21.91 3.42 19.63
CA VAL A 134 -22.73 2.27 19.19
C VAL A 134 -24.11 2.31 19.85
N LYS A 135 -24.19 2.67 21.13
CA LYS A 135 -25.46 2.85 21.85
C LYS A 135 -26.30 3.98 21.23
N SER A 136 -25.69 5.11 20.87
CA SER A 136 -26.42 6.25 20.29
C SER A 136 -26.93 5.95 18.88
N ILE A 137 -26.12 5.28 18.04
CA ILE A 137 -26.54 4.84 16.70
C ILE A 137 -27.70 3.85 16.83
N LYS A 138 -27.59 2.83 17.68
CA LYS A 138 -28.64 1.83 17.89
C LYS A 138 -29.96 2.47 18.34
N SER A 139 -29.90 3.37 19.32
CA SER A 139 -31.07 4.12 19.80
C SER A 139 -31.71 4.95 18.69
N LYS A 140 -30.90 5.66 17.89
CA LYS A 140 -31.41 6.50 16.79
C LYS A 140 -32.06 5.67 15.67
N THR A 141 -31.49 4.50 15.35
CA THR A 141 -32.06 3.59 14.35
C THR A 141 -33.38 2.99 14.83
N GLU A 142 -33.48 2.57 16.10
CA GLU A 142 -34.72 2.04 16.68
C GLU A 142 -35.84 3.09 16.66
N GLN A 143 -35.54 4.35 17.04
CA GLN A 143 -36.48 5.45 16.96
C GLN A 143 -36.97 5.71 15.52
N PHE A 144 -36.06 5.68 14.54
CA PHE A 144 -36.43 5.86 13.14
C PHE A 144 -37.32 4.73 12.62
N GLN A 145 -37.02 3.48 12.97
CA GLN A 145 -37.85 2.34 12.60
C GLN A 145 -39.23 2.37 13.28
N ALA A 146 -39.30 2.74 14.56
CA ALA A 146 -40.56 2.89 15.28
C ALA A 146 -41.46 3.97 14.63
N ARG A 147 -40.88 5.13 14.29
CA ARG A 147 -41.59 6.20 13.57
C ARG A 147 -42.05 5.79 12.18
N LYS A 148 -41.25 5.01 11.45
CA LYS A 148 -41.63 4.49 10.12
C LYS A 148 -42.82 3.53 10.21
N LYS A 149 -42.83 2.64 11.22
CA LYS A 149 -43.94 1.70 11.45
C LYS A 149 -45.24 2.40 11.83
N GLN A 150 -45.16 3.52 12.57
CA GLN A 150 -46.34 4.32 12.93
C GLN A 150 -46.95 5.12 11.76
N LYS A 151 -46.19 5.37 10.68
CA LYS A 151 -46.71 6.07 9.49
C LYS A 151 -47.30 5.13 8.43
N LEU A 152 -47.20 3.81 8.63
CA LEU A 152 -47.68 2.79 7.69
C LEU A 152 -48.97 2.09 8.17
N VAL A 153 -49.57 2.60 9.24
CA VAL A 153 -50.91 2.26 9.77
C VAL A 153 -51.76 3.51 9.62
#